data_AF-A0A6C0LBQ5-F1
#
_entry.id   AF-A0A6C0LBQ5-F1
#
_cell.length_a   1.000
_cell.length_b   1.000
_cell.length_c   1.000
_cell.angle_alpha   90.00
_cell.angle_beta   90.00
_cell.angle_gamma   90.00
#
_symmetry.space_group_name_H-M   'P 1'
#
loop_
_entity.id
_entity.type
_entity.pdbx_description
1 polymer ?
#
loop_
_entity_poly.entity_id
_entity_poly.type
_entity_poly.pdbx_seq_one_letter_code
_entity_poly.pdbx_strand_id
1 'polypeptide(L)'
;MSVSVAKKVSGKKFKEYLILAVDDDHEYTLDDTKKIAVSVFKDALKSGQSKKRAVKLDSDGVVIKKPPSKYNLYIKDEMARLITEFPDKERKELMKQAAINWNESKASKAAEEDVD
;
A
#
# COMPACT_ATOMS: atom_id res chain seq x y z
N MET A 1 4.58 -35.76 -10.19
CA MET A 1 4.60 -35.55 -8.72
C MET A 1 4.88 -34.06 -8.47
N SER A 2 3.89 -33.31 -8.00
CA SER A 2 4.08 -31.89 -7.66
C SER A 2 4.78 -31.78 -6.31
N VAL A 3 6.03 -31.33 -6.30
CA VAL A 3 6.75 -31.03 -5.06
C VAL A 3 6.13 -29.77 -4.46
N SER A 4 5.30 -29.94 -3.43
CA SER A 4 4.79 -28.82 -2.65
C SER A 4 5.97 -28.10 -2.00
N VAL A 5 6.30 -26.91 -2.50
CA VAL A 5 7.34 -26.06 -1.93
C VAL A 5 6.96 -25.73 -0.49
N ALA A 6 7.69 -26.30 0.47
CA ALA A 6 7.48 -26.01 1.88
C ALA A 6 7.64 -24.51 2.12
N LYS A 7 6.65 -23.88 2.76
CA LYS A 7 6.71 -22.45 3.12
C LYS A 7 7.85 -22.26 4.14
N LYS A 8 8.72 -21.28 3.91
CA LYS A 8 9.89 -21.00 4.77
C LYS A 8 9.85 -19.55 5.22
N VAL A 9 10.30 -19.31 6.45
CA VAL A 9 10.52 -17.98 7.05
C VAL A 9 11.96 -17.93 7.52
N SER A 10 12.64 -16.79 7.36
CA SER A 10 14.00 -16.63 7.86
C SER A 10 14.03 -16.64 9.40
N GLY A 11 15.06 -17.25 10.00
CA GLY A 11 15.19 -17.33 11.45
C GLY A 11 15.18 -15.96 12.14
N LYS A 12 15.82 -14.95 11.52
CA LYS A 12 15.79 -13.56 12.00
C LYS A 12 14.37 -13.03 12.14
N LYS A 13 13.56 -13.21 11.09
CA LYS A 13 12.18 -12.73 11.05
C LYS A 13 11.29 -13.47 12.04
N PHE A 14 11.46 -14.79 12.16
CA PHE A 14 10.73 -15.57 13.15
C PHE A 14 11.04 -15.11 14.58
N LYS A 15 12.32 -14.84 14.89
CA LYS A 15 12.74 -14.34 16.20
C LYS A 15 12.13 -12.99 16.54
N GLU A 16 12.11 -12.04 15.60
CA GLU A 16 11.49 -10.72 15.78
C GLU A 16 10.00 -10.83 16.16
N TYR A 17 9.25 -11.67 15.46
CA TYR A 17 7.82 -11.85 15.74
C TYR A 17 7.57 -12.64 17.02
N LEU A 18 8.46 -13.57 17.38
CA LEU A 18 8.35 -14.31 18.63
C LEU A 18 8.55 -13.41 19.85
N ILE A 19 9.56 -12.53 19.82
CA ILE A 19 9.82 -11.56 20.89
C ILE A 19 8.60 -10.64 21.10
N LEU A 20 7.88 -10.27 20.04
CA LEU A 20 6.68 -9.45 20.15
C LEU A 20 5.45 -10.20 20.68
N ALA A 21 5.45 -11.53 20.61
CA ALA A 21 4.30 -12.35 20.97
C ALA A 21 4.39 -12.96 22.38
N VAL A 22 5.56 -12.88 23.02
CA VAL A 22 5.84 -13.43 24.35
C VAL A 22 6.00 -12.28 25.33
N ASP A 23 5.43 -12.44 26.50
CA ASP A 23 5.52 -11.52 27.63
C ASP A 23 6.38 -12.16 28.72
N ASP A 24 7.37 -11.43 29.23
CA ASP A 24 8.31 -11.93 30.22
C ASP A 24 7.65 -12.18 31.59
N ASP A 25 6.53 -11.48 31.88
CA ASP A 25 5.79 -11.59 33.14
C ASP A 25 4.69 -12.68 33.11
N HIS A 26 4.61 -13.46 32.02
CA HIS A 26 3.58 -14.48 31.83
C HIS A 26 4.16 -15.91 31.84
N GLU A 27 3.56 -16.80 32.62
CA GLU A 27 3.89 -18.23 32.58
C GLU A 27 3.13 -18.93 31.46
N TYR A 28 3.85 -19.52 30.52
CA TYR A 28 3.26 -20.23 29.39
C TYR A 28 3.28 -21.75 29.59
N THR A 29 2.18 -22.41 29.23
CA THR A 29 2.17 -23.86 29.12
C THR A 29 2.83 -24.33 27.81
N LEU A 30 3.14 -25.63 27.74
CA LEU A 30 3.64 -26.26 26.51
C LEU A 30 2.67 -26.07 25.32
N ASP A 31 1.36 -26.06 25.57
CA ASP A 31 0.38 -25.90 24.50
C ASP A 31 0.27 -24.44 24.04
N ASP A 32 0.46 -23.47 24.94
CA ASP A 32 0.47 -22.05 24.59
C ASP A 32 1.69 -21.71 23.75
N THR A 33 2.87 -22.20 24.12
CA THR A 33 4.09 -21.99 23.33
C THR A 33 3.99 -22.57 21.92
N LYS A 34 3.39 -23.76 21.76
CA LYS A 34 3.11 -24.34 20.43
C LYS A 34 2.16 -23.46 19.61
N LYS A 35 1.07 -22.97 20.22
CA LYS A 35 0.11 -22.07 19.55
C LYS A 35 0.78 -20.77 19.12
N ILE A 36 1.58 -20.17 20.00
CA ILE A 36 2.33 -18.94 19.73
C ILE A 36 3.31 -19.16 18.59
N ALA A 37 4.12 -20.21 18.63
CA ALA A 37 5.08 -20.53 17.55
C ALA A 37 4.39 -20.69 16.19
N VAL A 38 3.23 -21.35 16.15
CA VAL A 38 2.42 -21.49 14.92
C VAL A 38 1.86 -20.15 14.45
N SER A 39 1.35 -19.31 15.35
CA SER A 39 0.84 -17.99 15.00
C SER A 39 1.94 -17.09 14.46
N VAL A 40 3.05 -16.99 15.20
CA VAL A 40 4.27 -16.25 14.83
C VAL A 40 4.76 -16.66 13.45
N PHE A 41 4.81 -17.96 13.15
CA PHE A 41 5.21 -18.44 11.83
C PHE A 41 4.25 -17.99 10.72
N LYS A 42 2.93 -18.08 10.96
CA LYS A 42 1.91 -17.63 10.00
C LYS A 42 1.96 -16.12 9.78
N ASP A 43 2.20 -15.34 10.83
CA ASP A 43 2.25 -13.88 10.75
C ASP A 43 3.55 -13.41 10.07
N ALA A 44 4.67 -14.06 10.37
CA ALA A 44 5.93 -13.85 9.67
C ALA A 44 5.86 -14.26 8.18
N LEU A 45 5.04 -15.25 7.80
CA LEU A 45 4.75 -15.55 6.40
C LEU A 45 3.94 -14.42 5.72
N LYS A 46 2.91 -13.90 6.40
CA LYS A 46 2.00 -12.88 5.86
C LYS A 46 2.61 -11.48 5.78
N SER A 47 3.58 -11.15 6.62
CA SER A 47 4.17 -9.80 6.62
C SER A 47 5.03 -9.47 5.39
N GLY A 48 5.28 -10.44 4.50
CA GLY A 48 5.77 -10.19 3.15
C GLY A 48 4.68 -9.83 2.13
N GLN A 49 3.40 -10.06 2.44
CA GLN A 49 2.26 -9.91 1.51
C GLN A 49 1.50 -8.59 1.66
N SER A 50 1.88 -7.72 2.60
CA SER A 50 1.36 -6.35 2.65
C SER A 50 2.47 -5.40 3.06
N LYS A 51 3.05 -4.71 2.08
CA LYS A 51 3.73 -3.43 2.32
C LYS A 51 2.67 -2.43 2.83
N LYS A 52 2.24 -2.54 4.09
CA LYS A 52 1.58 -1.42 4.75
C LYS A 52 2.66 -0.34 4.88
N ARG A 53 2.61 0.66 4.00
CA ARG A 53 3.48 1.83 4.10
C ARG A 53 3.35 2.37 5.52
N ALA A 54 4.47 2.47 6.25
CA ALA A 54 4.49 3.12 7.56
C ALA A 54 3.84 4.50 7.42
N VAL A 55 2.76 4.71 8.18
CA VAL A 55 2.07 5.99 8.24
C VAL A 55 2.97 6.91 9.05
N LYS A 56 3.46 8.00 8.44
CA LYS A 56 4.22 9.01 9.18
C LYS A 56 3.24 9.79 10.05
N LEU A 57 3.58 9.91 11.32
CA LEU A 57 2.84 10.67 12.33
C LEU A 57 3.64 11.94 12.65
N ASP A 58 2.97 13.06 12.92
CA ASP A 58 3.62 14.25 13.47
C ASP A 58 3.79 14.14 14.99
N SER A 59 4.40 15.18 15.58
CA SER A 59 4.66 15.26 17.03
C SER A 59 3.40 15.20 17.89
N ASP A 60 2.23 15.49 17.32
CA ASP A 60 0.94 15.52 18.01
C ASP A 60 0.12 14.24 17.77
N GLY A 61 0.69 13.25 17.09
CA GLY A 61 0.00 11.99 16.84
C GLY A 61 -0.96 12.02 15.65
N VAL A 62 -0.89 13.03 14.78
CA VAL A 62 -1.74 13.17 13.59
C VAL A 62 -1.06 12.58 12.36
N VAL A 63 -1.86 11.90 11.53
CA VAL A 63 -1.40 11.25 10.30
C VAL A 63 -0.94 12.29 9.28
N ILE A 64 0.38 12.33 9.02
CA ILE A 64 0.97 13.17 7.98
C ILE A 64 0.58 12.58 6.62
N LYS A 65 -0.49 13.12 6.03
CA LYS A 65 -0.83 12.85 4.64
C LYS A 65 0.19 13.55 3.76
N LYS A 66 0.83 12.79 2.86
CA LYS A 66 1.70 13.40 1.84
C LYS A 66 0.88 14.41 1.03
N PRO A 67 1.45 15.58 0.69
CA PRO A 67 0.78 16.50 -0.20
C PRO A 67 0.46 15.81 -1.55
N PRO A 68 -0.68 16.12 -2.16
CA PRO A 68 -1.05 15.55 -3.46
C PRO A 68 0.01 15.90 -4.51
N SER A 69 0.34 14.93 -5.37
CA SER A 69 1.23 15.19 -6.51
C SER A 69 0.55 16.09 -7.54
N LYS A 70 1.32 16.68 -8.47
CA LYS A 70 0.78 17.44 -9.62
C LYS A 70 -0.28 16.63 -10.41
N TYR A 71 -0.04 15.33 -10.59
CA TYR A 71 -1.01 14.42 -11.20
C TYR A 71 -2.30 14.32 -10.38
N ASN A 72 -2.20 14.15 -9.06
CA ASN A 72 -3.39 14.03 -8.21
C ASN A 72 -4.23 15.32 -8.21
N LEU A 73 -3.58 16.48 -8.30
CA LEU A 73 -4.27 17.77 -8.45
C LEU A 73 -5.00 17.82 -9.80
N TYR A 74 -4.30 17.54 -10.89
CA TYR A 74 -4.89 17.53 -12.24
C TYR A 74 -6.08 16.57 -12.35
N ILE A 75 -5.92 15.32 -11.91
CA ILE A 75 -6.99 14.33 -11.98
C ILE A 75 -8.20 14.76 -11.16
N LYS A 76 -8.00 15.42 -10.02
CA LYS A 76 -9.11 15.92 -9.22
C LYS A 76 -9.94 16.95 -10.00
N ASP A 77 -9.27 17.89 -10.64
CA ASP A 77 -9.92 18.97 -11.39
C ASP A 77 -10.58 18.45 -12.67
N GLU A 78 -9.87 17.60 -13.43
CA GLU A 78 -10.38 17.00 -14.66
C GLU A 78 -11.55 16.04 -14.40
N MET A 79 -11.50 15.27 -13.30
CA MET A 79 -12.64 14.43 -12.90
C MET A 79 -13.86 15.27 -12.51
N ALA A 80 -13.68 16.39 -11.81
CA ALA A 80 -14.79 17.26 -11.45
C ALA A 80 -15.48 17.83 -12.71
N ARG A 81 -14.67 18.20 -13.71
CA ARG A 81 -15.15 18.64 -15.02
C ARG A 81 -15.90 17.52 -15.75
N LEU A 82 -15.31 16.32 -15.86
CA LEU A 82 -15.91 15.18 -16.56
C LEU A 82 -17.19 14.66 -15.90
N ILE A 83 -17.30 14.72 -14.57
CA ILE A 83 -18.55 14.36 -13.86
C ILE A 83 -19.65 15.38 -14.16
N THR A 84 -19.29 16.65 -14.32
CA THR A 84 -20.25 17.71 -14.66
C THR A 84 -20.70 17.59 -16.12
N GLU A 85 -19.78 17.29 -17.04
CA GLU A 85 -20.08 17.12 -18.47
C GLU A 85 -20.79 15.78 -18.78
N PHE A 86 -20.48 14.73 -18.02
CA PHE A 86 -21.02 13.39 -18.21
C PHE A 86 -21.49 12.77 -16.89
N PRO A 87 -22.56 13.30 -16.27
CA PRO A 87 -23.07 12.79 -15.00
C PRO A 87 -23.60 11.35 -15.09
N ASP A 88 -23.95 10.90 -16.29
CA ASP A 88 -24.54 9.59 -16.56
C ASP A 88 -23.50 8.50 -16.86
N LYS A 89 -22.22 8.87 -17.01
CA LYS A 89 -21.14 7.92 -17.27
C LYS A 89 -20.60 7.33 -15.96
N GLU A 90 -20.16 6.07 -16.03
CA GLU A 90 -19.53 5.42 -14.89
C GLU A 90 -18.23 6.16 -14.50
N ARG A 91 -18.10 6.47 -13.21
CA ARG A 91 -16.94 7.16 -12.64
C ARG A 91 -15.60 6.51 -12.99
N LYS A 92 -15.58 5.18 -13.14
CA LYS A 92 -14.38 4.43 -13.54
C LYS A 92 -13.94 4.76 -14.97
N GLU A 93 -14.87 4.95 -15.89
CA GLU A 93 -14.58 5.36 -17.26
C GLU A 93 -14.11 6.82 -17.33
N LEU A 94 -14.72 7.71 -16.54
CA LEU A 94 -14.24 9.10 -16.41
C LEU A 94 -12.81 9.16 -15.88
N MET A 95 -12.45 8.30 -14.93
CA MET A 95 -11.08 8.22 -14.39
C MET A 95 -10.06 7.79 -15.47
N LYS A 96 -10.43 6.83 -16.34
CA LYS A 96 -9.57 6.45 -17.46
C LYS A 96 -9.39 7.62 -18.43
N GLN A 97 -10.47 8.33 -18.75
CA GLN A 97 -10.43 9.50 -19.62
C GLN A 97 -9.53 10.60 -19.03
N ALA A 98 -9.66 10.93 -17.75
CA ALA A 98 -8.80 11.91 -17.09
C ALA A 98 -7.31 11.51 -17.13
N ALA A 99 -7.00 10.22 -16.98
CA ALA A 99 -5.63 9.72 -17.08
C ALA A 99 -5.05 9.80 -18.51
N ILE A 100 -5.89 9.56 -19.53
CA ILE A 100 -5.52 9.74 -20.94
C ILE A 100 -5.23 11.22 -21.22
N ASN A 101 -6.15 12.11 -20.84
CA ASN A 101 -6.00 13.56 -21.03
C ASN A 101 -4.72 14.10 -20.34
N TRP A 102 -4.36 13.57 -19.16
CA TRP A 102 -3.10 13.90 -18.51
C TRP A 102 -1.87 13.52 -19.36
N ASN A 103 -1.84 12.30 -19.89
CA ASN A 103 -0.72 11.82 -20.71
C ASN A 103 -0.62 12.61 -22.02
N GLU A 104 -1.74 12.94 -22.64
CA GLU A 104 -1.80 13.80 -23.83
C GLU A 104 -1.31 15.22 -23.52
N SER A 105 -1.75 15.82 -22.41
CA SER A 105 -1.28 17.15 -21.99
C SER A 105 0.24 17.20 -21.75
N LYS A 106 0.84 16.08 -21.32
CA LYS A 106 2.29 15.94 -21.20
C LYS A 106 2.99 15.81 -22.55
N ALA A 107 2.39 15.10 -23.51
CA ALA A 107 2.91 14.98 -24.86
C ALA A 107 2.85 16.33 -25.60
N SER A 108 1.78 17.11 -25.41
CA SER A 108 1.64 18.45 -25.99
C SER A 108 2.63 19.46 -25.41
N LYS A 109 2.93 19.39 -24.10
CA LYS A 109 3.92 20.29 -23.48
C LYS A 109 5.37 20.04 -23.90
N ALA A 110 5.70 18.86 -24.40
CA ALA A 110 7.04 18.56 -24.93
C ALA A 110 7.27 19.14 -26.34
N ALA A 111 6.22 19.56 -27.05
CA ALA A 111 6.32 20.09 -28.40
C ALA A 111 6.42 21.63 -28.46
N GLU A 112 6.29 22.32 -27.31
CA GLU A 112 6.26 23.79 -27.23
C GLU A 112 7.56 24.40 -26.64
N GLU A 113 8.51 23.57 -26.17
CA GLU A 113 9.82 24.00 -25.64
C GLU A 113 10.99 23.87 -26.65
N ASP A 114 10.72 23.51 -27.91
CA ASP A 114 11.74 23.37 -28.97
C ASP A 114 11.66 24.51 -30.03
N VAL A 115 11.13 25.67 -29.63
CA VAL A 115 11.17 26.92 -30.42
C VAL A 115 11.56 28.07 -29.49
N ASP A 116 12.85 28.14 -29.15
CA ASP A 116 13.55 29.39 -28.83
C ASP A 116 15.05 29.27 -29.17
#